data_AF-A0A1N6TXR5-F1
#
_entry.id   AF-A0A1N6TXR5-F1
#
_cell.length_a   1.000
_cell.length_b   1.000
_cell.length_c   1.000
_cell.angle_alpha   90.00
_cell.angle_beta   90.00
_cell.angle_gamma   90.00
#
_symmetry.space_group_name_H-M   'P 1'
#
loop_
_entity.id
_entity.type
_entity.pdbx_description
1 polymer ?
#
loop_
_entity_poly.entity_id
_entity_poly.type
_entity_poly.pdbx_seq_one_letter_code
_entity_poly.pdbx_strand_id
1 'polypeptide(L)'
;MPSTTFQTIARIAEEEHRCDPALLRPDVALADLGLDSLALMEFIFSVEDALKLRLPEDRLDPREAGITLGDLCDAIDAHMAQLAGSAGMPAHA
;
A
#
# COMPACT_ATOMS: atom_id res chain seq x y z
N MET A 1 5.92 0.02 16.37
CA MET A 1 6.68 -0.96 15.55
C MET A 1 6.20 -0.78 14.13
N PRO A 2 7.06 -0.70 13.10
CA PRO A 2 6.56 -0.58 11.74
C PRO A 2 5.68 -1.80 11.45
N SER A 3 4.39 -1.56 11.16
CA SER A 3 3.45 -2.61 10.79
C SER A 3 4.05 -3.42 9.63
N THR A 4 3.83 -4.74 9.61
CA THR A 4 4.33 -5.64 8.56
C THR A 4 3.98 -5.14 7.16
N THR A 5 2.83 -4.48 7.03
CA THR A 5 2.35 -3.78 5.84
C THR A 5 3.35 -2.74 5.30
N PHE A 6 3.81 -1.82 6.15
CA PHE A 6 4.77 -0.78 5.73
C PHE A 6 6.08 -1.39 5.24
N GLN A 7 6.58 -2.44 5.90
CA GLN A 7 7.80 -3.11 5.47
C GLN A 7 7.64 -3.77 4.10
N THR A 8 6.50 -4.41 3.82
CA THR A 8 6.21 -4.97 2.50
C THR A 8 6.17 -3.89 1.44
N ILE A 9 5.45 -2.79 1.69
CA ILE A 9 5.33 -1.67 0.76
C ILE A 9 6.70 -1.03 0.49
N ALA A 10 7.46 -0.76 1.55
CA ALA A 10 8.79 -0.17 1.46
C ALA A 10 9.75 -1.06 0.66
N ARG A 11 9.69 -2.38 0.89
CA ARG A 11 10.47 -3.36 0.13
C ARG A 11 10.10 -3.38 -1.35
N ILE A 12 8.82 -3.33 -1.69
CA ILE A 12 8.37 -3.30 -3.10
C ILE A 12 8.84 -2.00 -3.77
N ALA A 13 8.68 -0.86 -3.10
CA ALA A 13 9.17 0.43 -3.60
C ALA A 13 10.68 0.41 -3.84
N GLU A 14 11.47 -0.14 -2.92
CA GLU A 14 12.92 -0.23 -3.04
C GLU A 14 13.37 -1.24 -4.11
N GLU A 15 12.85 -2.47 -4.08
CA GLU A 15 13.33 -3.55 -4.96
C GLU A 15 12.77 -3.44 -6.39
N GLU A 16 11.48 -3.12 -6.56
CA GLU A 16 10.84 -3.09 -7.87
C GLU A 16 10.92 -1.72 -8.53
N HIS A 17 10.77 -0.65 -7.75
CA HIS A 17 10.73 0.72 -8.27
C HIS A 17 12.02 1.51 -8.06
N ARG A 18 13.03 0.92 -7.39
CA ARG A 18 14.29 1.59 -7.04
C ARG A 18 14.08 2.93 -6.33
N CYS A 19 13.03 3.04 -5.52
CA CYS A 19 12.82 4.20 -4.68
C CYS A 19 13.93 4.32 -3.65
N ASP A 20 14.23 5.56 -3.27
CA ASP A 20 15.18 5.83 -2.21
C ASP A 20 14.54 5.55 -0.84
N PRO A 21 15.12 4.66 -0.01
CA PRO A 21 14.55 4.33 1.29
C PRO A 21 14.54 5.51 2.27
N ALA A 22 15.33 6.55 2.04
CA ALA A 22 15.27 7.77 2.84
C ALA A 22 13.97 8.58 2.57
N LEU A 23 13.35 8.40 1.41
CA LEU A 23 12.06 9.01 1.05
C LEU A 23 10.86 8.20 1.56
N LEU A 24 11.02 6.91 1.82
CA LEU A 24 9.96 6.01 2.31
C LEU A 24 9.58 6.34 3.75
N ARG A 25 8.74 7.37 3.91
CA ARG A 25 8.23 7.85 5.20
C ARG A 25 6.71 7.82 5.18
N PRO A 26 6.03 7.51 6.29
CA PRO A 26 4.57 7.48 6.31
C PRO A 26 3.93 8.86 6.00
N ASP A 27 4.67 9.94 6.19
CA ASP A 27 4.22 11.32 5.93
C ASP A 27 4.46 11.76 4.48
N VAL A 28 5.22 10.99 3.69
CA VAL A 28 5.53 11.35 2.29
C VAL A 28 4.30 11.12 1.41
N ALA A 29 4.02 12.06 0.51
CA ALA A 29 3.04 11.86 -0.54
C ALA A 29 3.54 10.83 -1.56
N LEU A 30 2.64 10.00 -2.09
CA LEU A 30 3.00 9.05 -3.15
C LEU A 30 3.57 9.75 -4.40
N ALA A 31 3.06 10.95 -4.69
CA ALA A 31 3.56 11.82 -5.76
C ALA A 31 4.97 12.40 -5.47
N ASP A 32 5.39 12.46 -4.20
CA ASP A 32 6.69 13.00 -3.77
C ASP A 32 7.76 11.90 -3.63
N LEU A 33 7.39 10.63 -3.81
CA LEU A 33 8.32 9.48 -3.85
C LEU A 33 9.31 9.53 -5.03
N GLY A 34 9.11 10.46 -5.97
CA GLY A 34 9.90 10.53 -7.20
C GLY A 34 9.54 9.44 -8.21
N LEU A 35 8.37 8.81 -8.05
CA LEU A 35 7.85 7.83 -9.00
C LEU A 35 7.21 8.53 -10.20
N ASP A 36 7.55 8.07 -11.40
CA ASP A 36 6.85 8.46 -12.62
C ASP A 36 5.38 7.98 -12.59
N SER A 37 4.50 8.62 -13.37
CA SER A 37 3.07 8.26 -13.42
C SER A 37 2.80 6.79 -13.76
N LEU A 38 3.67 6.16 -14.56
CA LEU A 38 3.59 4.72 -14.85
C LEU A 38 4.09 3.89 -13.66
N ALA A 39 5.24 4.26 -13.10
CA ALA A 39 5.84 3.56 -11.96
C ALA A 39 4.95 3.61 -10.73
N LEU A 40 4.23 4.71 -10.49
CA LEU A 40 3.25 4.84 -9.41
C LEU A 40 2.06 3.88 -9.61
N MET A 41 1.56 3.75 -10.84
CA MET A 41 0.50 2.79 -11.15
C MET A 41 0.96 1.34 -10.98
N GLU A 42 2.17 1.01 -11.46
CA GLU A 42 2.77 -0.31 -11.26
C GLU A 42 3.02 -0.61 -9.78
N PHE A 43 3.44 0.40 -9.00
CA PHE A 43 3.69 0.27 -7.57
C PHE A 43 2.44 -0.09 -6.78
N ILE A 44 1.34 0.63 -7.01
CA ILE A 44 0.05 0.31 -6.38
C ILE A 44 -0.34 -1.13 -6.72
N PHE A 45 -0.17 -1.54 -7.98
CA PHE A 45 -0.52 -2.88 -8.44
C PHE A 45 0.37 -3.98 -7.82
N SER A 46 1.67 -3.76 -7.70
CA SER A 46 2.59 -4.68 -7.03
C SER A 46 2.27 -4.82 -5.54
N VAL A 47 1.92 -3.72 -4.87
CA VAL A 47 1.48 -3.75 -3.46
C VAL A 47 0.20 -4.55 -3.30
N GLU A 48 -0.80 -4.33 -4.17
CA GLU A 48 -2.05 -5.09 -4.20
C GLU A 48 -1.82 -6.60 -4.43
N ASP A 49 -0.99 -6.97 -5.41
CA ASP A 49 -0.70 -8.38 -5.71
C ASP A 49 0.08 -9.07 -4.58
N ALA A 50 1.08 -8.40 -4.02
CA ALA A 50 1.89 -8.93 -2.92
C ALA A 50 1.05 -9.22 -1.67
N LEU A 51 0.02 -8.40 -1.44
CA LEU A 51 -0.87 -8.52 -0.28
C LEU A 51 -2.18 -9.24 -0.63
N LYS A 52 -2.34 -9.69 -1.88
CA LYS A 52 -3.53 -10.38 -2.41
C LYS A 52 -4.83 -9.66 -2.07
N LEU A 53 -4.81 -8.33 -2.17
CA LEU A 53 -5.96 -7.47 -1.90
C LEU A 53 -6.23 -6.54 -3.08
N ARG A 54 -7.43 -5.97 -3.12
CA ARG A 54 -7.85 -4.99 -4.13
C ARG A 54 -8.18 -3.69 -3.41
N LEU A 55 -7.34 -2.68 -3.60
CA LEU A 55 -7.61 -1.33 -3.15
C LEU A 55 -8.54 -0.65 -4.16
N PRO A 56 -9.58 0.07 -3.70
CA PRO A 56 -10.42 0.83 -4.61
C PRO A 56 -9.61 1.97 -5.23
N GLU A 57 -9.48 1.92 -6.56
CA GLU A 57 -8.82 2.95 -7.37
C GLU A 57 -9.36 4.38 -7.10
N ASP A 58 -10.64 4.50 -6.76
CA ASP A 58 -11.30 5.75 -6.34
C ASP A 58 -10.71 6.37 -5.06
N ARG A 59 -10.10 5.57 -4.18
CA ARG A 59 -9.40 6.07 -2.97
C ARG A 59 -7.92 6.25 -3.16
N LEU A 60 -7.34 5.61 -4.16
CA LEU A 60 -5.91 5.60 -4.46
C LEU A 60 -5.67 6.23 -5.83
N ASP A 61 -6.30 7.37 -6.04
CA ASP A 61 -6.14 8.13 -7.26
C ASP A 61 -4.72 8.71 -7.28
N PRO A 62 -3.83 8.27 -8.20
CA PRO A 62 -2.46 8.78 -8.26
C PRO A 62 -2.41 10.27 -8.63
N ARG A 63 -3.53 10.83 -9.08
CA ARG A 63 -3.73 12.25 -9.36
C ARG A 63 -4.06 13.06 -8.10
N GLU A 64 -4.58 12.43 -7.06
CA GLU A 64 -4.82 13.06 -5.77
C GLU A 64 -3.49 13.16 -5.02
N ALA A 65 -2.82 14.31 -5.16
CA ALA A 65 -1.51 14.57 -4.57
C ALA A 65 -1.48 14.53 -3.02
N GLY A 66 -2.64 14.36 -2.36
CA GLY A 66 -2.76 14.28 -0.91
C GLY A 66 -2.53 12.90 -0.30
N ILE A 67 -2.46 11.84 -1.11
CA ILE A 67 -2.33 10.48 -0.59
C ILE A 67 -0.89 10.21 -0.18
N THR A 68 -0.70 9.87 1.09
CA THR A 68 0.60 9.54 1.66
C THR A 68 0.85 8.05 1.73
N LEU A 69 2.12 7.67 1.86
CA LEU A 69 2.50 6.28 2.09
C LEU A 69 1.86 5.72 3.38
N GLY A 70 1.64 6.57 4.39
CA GLY A 70 0.93 6.22 5.61
C GLY A 70 -0.55 5.96 5.39
N ASP A 71 -1.23 6.75 4.55
CA ASP A 71 -2.63 6.53 4.18
C ASP A 71 -2.82 5.20 3.44
N LEU A 72 -1.90 4.88 2.50
CA LEU A 72 -1.85 3.57 1.85
C LEU A 72 -1.67 2.43 2.87
N CYS A 73 -0.76 2.59 3.83
CA CYS A 73 -0.55 1.60 4.89
C CYS A 73 -1.80 1.40 5.75
N ASP A 74 -2.47 2.48 6.15
CA ASP A 74 -3.68 2.43 6.98
C ASP A 74 -4.83 1.75 6.24
N ALA A 75 -5.06 2.10 4.97
CA ALA A 75 -6.07 1.49 4.13
C ALA A 75 -5.88 -0.03 4.01
N ILE A 76 -4.64 -0.47 3.82
CA ILE A 76 -4.29 -1.88 3.75
C ILE A 76 -4.45 -2.57 5.11
N ASP A 77 -3.95 -1.96 6.19
CA ASP A 77 -4.03 -2.53 7.53
C ASP A 77 -5.49 -2.72 7.95
N ALA A 78 -6.35 -1.73 7.68
CA ALA A 78 -7.79 -1.82 7.89
C ALA A 78 -8.41 -2.97 7.08
N HIS A 79 -8.03 -3.15 5.82
CA HIS A 79 -8.55 -4.22 4.98
C HIS A 79 -8.10 -5.61 5.47
N MET A 80 -6.83 -5.74 5.85
CA MET A 80 -6.26 -6.96 6.44
C MET A 80 -6.91 -7.29 7.78
N ALA A 81 -7.20 -6.28 8.61
CA ALA A 81 -7.92 -6.46 9.87
C ALA A 81 -9.37 -6.95 9.62
N GLN A 82 -10.06 -6.45 8.59
CA GLN A 82 -11.38 -6.94 8.19
C GLN A 82 -11.33 -8.39 7.70
N LEU A 83 -10.32 -8.76 6.90
CA LEU A 83 -10.12 -10.14 6.42
C LEU A 83 -9.80 -11.09 7.58
N ALA A 84 -8.91 -10.68 8.50
CA ALA A 84 -8.56 -11.45 9.69
C ALA A 84 -9.77 -11.65 10.64
N GLY A 85 -10.63 -10.63 10.76
CA GLY A 85 -11.89 -10.74 11.49
C GLY A 85 -12.94 -11.64 10.80
N SER A 86 -12.93 -11.67 9.47
CA SER A 86 -13.88 -12.48 8.67
C SER A 86 -13.47 -13.96 8.57
N ALA A 87 -12.17 -14.26 8.69
CA ALA A 87 -11.65 -15.64 8.73
C ALA A 87 -11.98 -16.39 10.03
N GLY A 88 -12.63 -15.73 11.00
CA GLY A 88 -13.04 -16.28 12.30
C GLY A 88 -14.45 -16.89 12.35
N MET A 89 -15.22 -16.95 11.26
CA MET A 89 -16.52 -17.62 11.27
C MET A 89 -16.44 -19.03 10.68
N PRO A 90 -16.46 -20.10 11.51
CA PRO A 90 -16.72 -21.44 11.00
C PRO A 90 -18.17 -21.47 10.50
N ALA A 91 -18.35 -21.51 9.19
CA ALA A 91 -19.64 -21.86 8.60
C ALA A 91 -19.94 -23.33 8.95
N HIS A 92 -20.89 -23.51 9.86
CA HIS A 92 -21.43 -24.78 10.31
C HIS A 92 -22.55 -25.22 9.36
N ALA A 93 -22.47 -26.44 8.81
CA ALA A 93 -23.60 -27.32 8.49
C ALA A 93 -23.10 -28.72 8.17
#